data_AF-A0A9D1DYG8-F1
#
_entry.id   AF-A0A9D1DYG8-F1
#
_cell.length_a   1.000
_cell.length_b   1.000
_cell.length_c   1.000
_cell.angle_alpha   90.00
_cell.angle_beta   90.00
_cell.angle_gamma   90.00
#
_symmetry.space_group_name_H-M   'P 1'
#
loop_
_entity.id
_entity.type
_entity.pdbx_description
1 polymer ?
#
loop_
_entity_poly.entity_id
_entity_poly.type
_entity_poly.pdbx_seq_one_letter_code
_entity_poly.pdbx_strand_id
1 'polypeptide(L)'
;MEHDIDYHAIDNDLLLYVGRENFTAWQDTLNGWDGYGRYHEEQTIGSFVNHFGISRETLVSMCDYYSEDQLDAIYSGDQSQINEAFCGDLAYYNPSDGQLYSIYWLSGHTYEDYREADLPTIEIDKILTRAGEMGGIYAQLAETAWLEQREYVGVTETSPVYDTCMEHVPSFHAVPYELILWIGTDVFYEWEETLPYETDEFGRPDEDFTIVEVVEQFNISKEDFLEATRSWMTDEAMDNIGMTREEYLEKVGYTDAQVDAIYSGDQSQINEAFCGDLAYYNPSDGQLYSIYWLSDHTAADYQAAGVPVSEVERILDDASAMGGSYASLAEAAAPAAEAYALE
;
A
#
# COMPACT_ATOMS: atom_id res chain seq x y z
N MET A 1 -15.40 3.20 -13.58
CA MET A 1 -16.25 2.18 -14.23
C MET A 1 -15.41 0.93 -14.35
N GLU A 2 -16.01 -0.26 -14.38
CA GLU A 2 -15.25 -1.52 -14.36
C GLU A 2 -14.42 -1.67 -15.63
N HIS A 3 -15.05 -1.45 -16.78
CA HIS A 3 -14.37 -1.25 -18.05
C HIS A 3 -14.19 0.24 -18.39
N ASP A 4 -13.21 0.52 -19.24
CA ASP A 4 -13.05 1.78 -19.96
C ASP A 4 -14.38 2.16 -20.66
N ILE A 5 -14.68 3.46 -20.72
CA ILE A 5 -15.87 3.98 -21.38
C ILE A 5 -15.95 3.55 -22.85
N ASP A 6 -14.81 3.40 -23.52
CA ASP A 6 -14.73 3.01 -24.93
C ASP A 6 -15.25 1.59 -25.17
N TYR A 7 -15.25 0.73 -24.14
CA TYR A 7 -15.85 -0.61 -24.24
C TYR A 7 -17.38 -0.55 -24.39
N HIS A 8 -18.02 0.43 -23.76
CA HIS A 8 -19.49 0.60 -23.76
C HIS A 8 -19.96 1.67 -24.76
N ALA A 9 -19.06 2.49 -25.28
CA ALA A 9 -19.36 3.53 -26.25
C ALA A 9 -19.52 2.95 -27.66
N ILE A 10 -20.64 3.27 -28.32
CA ILE A 10 -20.82 3.01 -29.75
C ILE A 10 -20.72 4.34 -30.50
N ASP A 11 -19.68 4.47 -31.31
CA ASP A 11 -19.42 5.70 -32.07
C ASP A 11 -20.57 6.04 -33.04
N ASN A 12 -20.79 7.34 -33.30
CA ASN A 12 -21.78 7.80 -34.26
C ASN A 12 -21.52 7.29 -35.68
N ASP A 13 -20.27 7.10 -36.09
CA ASP A 13 -19.93 6.59 -37.41
C ASP A 13 -20.34 5.11 -37.56
N LEU A 14 -20.17 4.31 -36.50
CA LEU A 14 -20.68 2.94 -36.44
C LEU A 14 -22.22 2.92 -36.46
N LEU A 15 -22.86 3.82 -35.70
CA LEU A 15 -24.32 4.00 -35.71
C LEU A 15 -24.86 4.35 -37.10
N LEU A 16 -24.17 5.24 -37.82
CA LEU A 16 -24.53 5.64 -39.18
C LEU A 16 -24.29 4.51 -40.19
N TYR A 17 -23.23 3.72 -40.00
CA TYR A 17 -22.92 2.59 -40.86
C TYR A 17 -23.99 1.49 -40.81
N VAL A 18 -24.43 1.09 -39.61
CA VAL A 18 -25.48 0.06 -39.46
C VAL A 18 -26.89 0.63 -39.63
N GLY A 19 -27.03 1.94 -39.51
CA GLY A 19 -28.30 2.67 -39.56
C GLY A 19 -28.98 2.75 -38.20
N ARG A 20 -29.43 3.96 -37.83
CA ARG A 20 -30.04 4.25 -36.51
C ARG A 20 -31.23 3.35 -36.16
N GLU A 21 -32.08 3.02 -37.13
CA GLU A 21 -33.24 2.14 -36.89
C GLU A 21 -32.81 0.72 -36.52
N ASN A 22 -31.76 0.19 -37.16
CA ASN A 22 -31.23 -1.14 -36.85
C ASN A 22 -30.54 -1.15 -35.49
N PHE A 23 -29.76 -0.11 -35.18
CA PHE A 23 -29.16 0.05 -33.86
C PHE A 23 -30.22 0.11 -32.75
N THR A 24 -31.26 0.95 -32.89
CA THR A 24 -32.33 1.04 -31.89
C THR A 24 -33.05 -0.29 -31.73
N ALA A 25 -33.34 -1.01 -32.82
CA ALA A 25 -33.96 -2.33 -32.74
C ALA A 25 -33.09 -3.36 -32.01
N TRP A 26 -31.77 -3.32 -32.21
CA TRP A 26 -30.82 -4.14 -31.45
C TRP A 26 -30.75 -3.74 -29.99
N GLN A 27 -30.64 -2.45 -29.70
CA GLN A 27 -30.59 -1.91 -28.34
C GLN A 27 -31.86 -2.28 -27.54
N ASP A 28 -33.04 -2.26 -28.18
CA ASP A 28 -34.31 -2.69 -27.56
C ASP A 28 -34.34 -4.20 -27.24
N THR A 29 -33.46 -5.00 -27.84
CA THR A 29 -33.32 -6.44 -27.50
C THR A 29 -32.48 -6.66 -26.26
N LEU A 30 -31.58 -5.74 -25.94
CA LEU A 30 -30.83 -5.72 -24.70
C LEU A 30 -31.81 -5.19 -23.64
N ASN A 31 -32.21 -6.02 -22.67
CA ASN A 31 -33.22 -5.63 -21.68
C ASN A 31 -32.63 -5.78 -20.28
N GLY A 32 -32.51 -4.67 -19.56
CA GLY A 32 -32.27 -4.72 -18.12
C GLY A 32 -31.61 -3.48 -17.55
N TRP A 33 -31.99 -3.17 -16.31
CA TRP A 33 -31.12 -2.47 -15.38
C TRP A 33 -30.42 -3.55 -14.56
N ASP A 34 -29.11 -3.45 -14.37
CA ASP A 34 -28.43 -4.34 -13.43
C ASP A 34 -28.73 -3.94 -11.96
N GLY A 35 -28.18 -4.70 -11.01
CA GLY A 35 -28.34 -4.44 -9.58
C GLY A 35 -27.81 -3.08 -9.09
N TYR A 36 -27.06 -2.37 -9.95
CA TYR A 36 -26.46 -1.06 -9.68
C TYR A 36 -27.15 0.08 -10.43
N GLY A 37 -28.25 -0.20 -11.15
CA GLY A 37 -28.96 0.81 -11.91
C GLY A 37 -28.20 1.28 -13.15
N ARG A 38 -27.35 0.44 -13.74
CA ARG A 38 -26.77 0.66 -15.08
C ARG A 38 -27.72 0.07 -16.13
N TYR A 39 -28.03 0.85 -17.15
CA TYR A 39 -28.89 0.45 -18.27
C TYR A 39 -28.03 -0.13 -19.39
N HIS A 40 -28.34 -1.35 -19.86
CA HIS A 40 -27.68 -2.02 -21.00
C HIS A 40 -26.18 -2.33 -20.83
N GLU A 41 -25.79 -3.03 -19.76
CA GLU A 41 -24.40 -3.53 -19.60
C GLU A 41 -23.94 -4.39 -20.80
N GLU A 42 -24.86 -5.11 -21.44
CA GLU A 42 -24.61 -5.92 -22.64
C GLU A 42 -24.38 -5.09 -23.91
N GLN A 43 -24.59 -3.77 -23.87
CA GLN A 43 -24.30 -2.87 -24.98
C GLN A 43 -22.81 -2.52 -24.96
N THR A 44 -22.01 -3.36 -25.61
CA THR A 44 -20.56 -3.22 -25.71
C THR A 44 -20.14 -3.17 -27.17
N ILE A 45 -18.95 -2.64 -27.46
CA ILE A 45 -18.41 -2.66 -28.82
C ILE A 45 -18.27 -4.10 -29.36
N GLY A 46 -17.91 -5.05 -28.49
CA GLY A 46 -17.82 -6.48 -28.85
C GLY A 46 -19.18 -7.06 -29.25
N SER A 47 -20.23 -6.80 -28.48
CA SER A 47 -21.59 -7.28 -28.80
C SER A 47 -22.13 -6.62 -30.07
N PHE A 48 -21.85 -5.33 -30.28
CA PHE A 48 -22.19 -4.60 -31.49
C PHE A 48 -21.52 -5.19 -32.75
N VAL A 49 -20.20 -5.37 -32.70
CA VAL A 49 -19.40 -5.93 -33.80
C VAL A 49 -19.87 -7.32 -34.18
N ASN A 50 -20.15 -8.17 -33.17
CA ASN A 50 -20.65 -9.52 -33.38
C ASN A 50 -22.07 -9.53 -33.98
N HIS A 51 -22.97 -8.69 -33.46
CA HIS A 51 -24.36 -8.63 -33.94
C HIS A 51 -24.47 -8.19 -35.40
N PHE A 52 -23.74 -7.13 -35.77
CA PHE A 52 -23.79 -6.56 -37.11
C PHE A 52 -22.77 -7.14 -38.09
N GLY A 53 -21.90 -8.05 -37.63
CA GLY A 53 -20.88 -8.68 -38.46
C GLY A 53 -19.84 -7.70 -39.00
N ILE A 54 -19.41 -6.75 -38.17
CA ILE A 54 -18.44 -5.72 -38.55
C ILE A 54 -17.05 -6.36 -38.63
N SER A 55 -16.36 -6.26 -39.77
CA SER A 55 -14.99 -6.77 -39.89
C SER A 55 -13.99 -5.86 -39.18
N ARG A 56 -12.86 -6.42 -38.74
CA ARG A 56 -11.78 -5.64 -38.10
C ARG A 56 -11.30 -4.48 -38.99
N GLU A 57 -11.14 -4.72 -40.28
CA GLU A 57 -10.74 -3.69 -41.24
C GLU A 57 -11.75 -2.54 -41.28
N THR A 58 -13.05 -2.86 -41.26
CA THR A 58 -14.12 -1.85 -41.21
C THR A 58 -14.07 -1.07 -39.89
N LEU A 59 -13.92 -1.75 -38.76
CA LEU A 59 -13.84 -1.11 -37.44
C LEU A 59 -12.65 -0.15 -37.37
N VAL A 60 -11.45 -0.60 -37.77
CA VAL A 60 -10.23 0.23 -37.80
C VAL A 60 -10.38 1.43 -38.72
N SER A 61 -11.10 1.29 -39.84
CA SER A 61 -11.33 2.40 -40.77
C SER A 61 -12.27 3.48 -40.23
N MET A 62 -13.10 3.15 -39.22
CA MET A 62 -14.11 4.03 -38.63
C MET A 62 -13.70 4.53 -37.24
N CYS A 63 -12.93 3.75 -36.50
CA CYS A 63 -12.50 4.02 -35.14
C CYS A 63 -10.99 3.84 -35.08
N ASP A 64 -10.24 4.93 -35.19
CA ASP A 64 -8.77 4.95 -35.19
C ASP A 64 -8.16 5.08 -33.80
N TYR A 65 -8.99 5.07 -32.76
CA TYR A 65 -8.60 5.26 -31.36
C TYR A 65 -8.40 3.96 -30.57
N TYR A 66 -8.86 2.81 -31.07
CA TYR A 66 -8.58 1.53 -30.42
C TYR A 66 -7.13 1.11 -30.63
N SER A 67 -6.47 0.64 -29.56
CA SER A 67 -5.18 -0.02 -29.67
C SER A 67 -5.29 -1.38 -30.37
N GLU A 68 -4.16 -1.93 -30.82
CA GLU A 68 -4.15 -3.28 -31.41
C GLU A 68 -4.59 -4.35 -30.39
N ASP A 69 -4.24 -4.20 -29.11
CA ASP A 69 -4.64 -5.13 -28.05
C ASP A 69 -6.16 -5.08 -27.82
N GLN A 70 -6.75 -3.89 -27.83
CA GLN A 70 -8.20 -3.71 -27.76
C GLN A 70 -8.91 -4.33 -28.98
N LEU A 71 -8.36 -4.15 -30.18
CA LEU A 71 -8.89 -4.76 -31.40
C LEU A 71 -8.77 -6.30 -31.35
N ASP A 72 -7.65 -6.83 -30.86
CA ASP A 72 -7.48 -8.27 -30.65
C ASP A 72 -8.53 -8.81 -29.68
N ALA A 73 -8.73 -8.13 -28.55
CA ALA A 73 -9.71 -8.50 -27.54
C ALA A 73 -11.17 -8.45 -28.06
N ILE A 74 -11.56 -7.41 -28.80
CA ILE A 74 -12.90 -7.29 -29.41
C ILE A 74 -13.22 -8.51 -30.29
N TYR A 75 -12.23 -8.98 -31.06
CA TYR A 75 -12.41 -10.06 -32.04
C TYR A 75 -12.04 -11.45 -31.52
N SER A 76 -11.49 -11.58 -30.31
CA SER A 76 -11.11 -12.88 -29.73
C SER A 76 -12.32 -13.66 -29.21
N GLY A 77 -13.36 -12.94 -28.74
CA GLY A 77 -14.48 -13.54 -28.00
C GLY A 77 -14.09 -14.07 -26.62
N ASP A 78 -12.91 -13.71 -26.13
CA ASP A 78 -12.37 -14.11 -24.82
C ASP A 78 -12.57 -12.98 -23.81
N GLN A 79 -13.39 -13.24 -22.80
CA GLN A 79 -13.71 -12.25 -21.77
C GLN A 79 -12.49 -11.83 -20.96
N SER A 80 -11.50 -12.70 -20.77
CA SER A 80 -10.27 -12.35 -20.06
C SER A 80 -9.47 -11.30 -20.82
N GLN A 81 -9.32 -11.47 -22.13
CA GLN A 81 -8.62 -10.50 -22.99
C GLN A 81 -9.38 -9.17 -23.06
N ILE A 82 -10.72 -9.21 -23.06
CA ILE A 82 -11.54 -8.01 -22.98
C ILE A 82 -11.31 -7.29 -21.65
N ASN A 83 -11.33 -8.00 -20.54
CA ASN A 83 -11.10 -7.43 -19.21
C ASN A 83 -9.71 -6.79 -19.12
N GLU A 84 -8.68 -7.45 -19.64
CA GLU A 84 -7.32 -6.91 -19.68
C GLU A 84 -7.22 -5.64 -20.54
N ALA A 85 -7.72 -5.69 -21.77
CA ALA A 85 -7.56 -4.60 -22.73
C ALA A 85 -8.47 -3.38 -22.47
N PHE A 86 -9.54 -3.57 -21.70
CA PHE A 86 -10.53 -2.53 -21.39
C PHE A 86 -10.68 -2.32 -19.87
N CYS A 87 -9.70 -2.68 -19.04
CA CYS A 87 -9.75 -2.38 -17.61
C CYS A 87 -9.80 -0.86 -17.38
N GLY A 88 -10.82 -0.37 -16.67
CA GLY A 88 -10.95 1.06 -16.37
C GLY A 88 -10.18 1.50 -15.13
N ASP A 89 -9.91 2.80 -15.00
CA ASP A 89 -9.14 3.43 -13.90
C ASP A 89 -9.65 3.15 -12.47
N LEU A 90 -10.87 2.60 -12.32
CA LEU A 90 -11.46 2.25 -11.02
C LEU A 90 -11.65 0.74 -10.89
N ALA A 91 -10.81 -0.05 -11.55
CA ALA A 91 -10.78 -1.49 -11.46
C ALA A 91 -9.36 -2.03 -11.63
N TYR A 92 -9.15 -3.24 -11.12
CA TYR A 92 -7.94 -4.01 -11.31
C TYR A 92 -8.27 -5.28 -12.11
N TYR A 93 -7.50 -5.54 -13.16
CA TYR A 93 -7.53 -6.82 -13.87
C TYR A 93 -6.60 -7.81 -13.17
N ASN A 94 -7.17 -8.91 -12.70
CA ASN A 94 -6.41 -9.97 -12.07
C ASN A 94 -5.98 -11.02 -13.12
N PRO A 95 -4.68 -11.12 -13.46
CA PRO A 95 -4.21 -12.07 -14.46
C PRO A 95 -4.32 -13.53 -14.00
N SER A 96 -4.53 -13.78 -12.71
CA SER A 96 -4.63 -15.15 -12.17
C SER A 96 -5.98 -15.83 -12.47
N ASP A 97 -7.06 -15.05 -12.58
CA ASP A 97 -8.43 -15.54 -12.81
C ASP A 97 -9.16 -14.85 -13.98
N GLY A 98 -8.54 -13.84 -14.58
CA GLY A 98 -9.06 -13.10 -15.71
C GLY A 98 -10.23 -12.14 -15.38
N GLN A 99 -10.49 -11.86 -14.10
CA GLN A 99 -11.61 -11.03 -13.64
C GLN A 99 -11.20 -9.57 -13.42
N LEU A 100 -12.22 -8.70 -13.35
CA LEU A 100 -12.09 -7.31 -12.93
C LEU A 100 -12.61 -7.12 -11.51
N TYR A 101 -11.82 -6.42 -10.71
CA TYR A 101 -12.16 -6.05 -9.33
C TYR A 101 -12.30 -4.54 -9.26
N SER A 102 -13.54 -4.07 -9.38
CA SER A 102 -13.85 -2.64 -9.47
C SER A 102 -14.08 -2.00 -8.11
N ILE A 103 -14.11 -0.67 -8.05
CA ILE A 103 -14.54 0.09 -6.86
C ILE A 103 -15.93 -0.35 -6.35
N TYR A 104 -16.83 -0.76 -7.24
CA TYR A 104 -18.15 -1.25 -6.85
C TYR A 104 -18.06 -2.62 -6.19
N TRP A 105 -17.23 -3.51 -6.73
CA TRP A 105 -16.95 -4.80 -6.13
C TRP A 105 -16.28 -4.62 -4.77
N LEU A 106 -15.18 -3.84 -4.69
CA LEU A 106 -14.43 -3.60 -3.45
C LEU A 106 -15.35 -3.07 -2.34
N SER A 107 -16.18 -2.06 -2.63
CA SER A 107 -17.10 -1.47 -1.65
C SER A 107 -18.20 -2.41 -1.14
N GLY A 108 -18.45 -3.52 -1.84
CA GLY A 108 -19.49 -4.49 -1.51
C GLY A 108 -18.98 -5.79 -0.91
N HIS A 109 -17.67 -5.95 -0.78
CA HIS A 109 -17.00 -7.19 -0.36
C HIS A 109 -16.06 -6.93 0.82
N THR A 110 -15.69 -7.99 1.53
CA THR A 110 -14.84 -7.90 2.73
C THR A 110 -13.38 -8.18 2.40
N TYR A 111 -12.49 -7.89 3.36
CA TYR A 111 -11.08 -8.24 3.24
C TYR A 111 -10.82 -9.75 3.00
N GLU A 112 -11.73 -10.63 3.44
CA GLU A 112 -11.62 -12.08 3.23
C GLU A 112 -11.80 -12.42 1.75
N ASP A 113 -12.71 -11.72 1.07
CA ASP A 113 -12.95 -11.85 -0.37
C ASP A 113 -11.73 -11.33 -1.16
N TYR A 114 -11.10 -10.24 -0.70
CA TYR A 114 -9.91 -9.66 -1.35
C TYR A 114 -8.76 -10.66 -1.34
N ARG A 115 -8.59 -11.35 -0.20
CA ARG A 115 -7.61 -12.41 -0.02
C ARG A 115 -7.92 -13.64 -0.88
N GLU A 116 -9.18 -14.05 -0.96
CA GLU A 116 -9.57 -15.21 -1.78
C GLU A 116 -9.33 -14.95 -3.27
N ALA A 117 -9.53 -13.70 -3.70
CA ALA A 117 -9.23 -13.23 -5.04
C ALA A 117 -7.73 -12.92 -5.28
N ASP A 118 -6.86 -13.04 -4.27
CA ASP A 118 -5.43 -12.75 -4.37
C ASP A 118 -5.16 -11.31 -4.88
N LEU A 119 -5.92 -10.34 -4.37
CA LEU A 119 -5.81 -8.95 -4.81
C LEU A 119 -4.55 -8.28 -4.23
N PRO A 120 -3.71 -7.63 -5.07
CA PRO A 120 -2.60 -6.83 -4.58
C PRO A 120 -3.12 -5.60 -3.83
N THR A 121 -2.66 -5.39 -2.59
CA THR A 121 -3.03 -4.23 -1.77
C THR A 121 -2.77 -2.91 -2.49
N ILE A 122 -1.65 -2.81 -3.21
CA ILE A 122 -1.28 -1.62 -3.99
C ILE A 122 -2.30 -1.26 -5.07
N GLU A 123 -2.89 -2.26 -5.73
CA GLU A 123 -3.87 -2.03 -6.80
C GLU A 123 -5.22 -1.61 -6.20
N ILE A 124 -5.59 -2.15 -5.04
CA ILE A 124 -6.75 -1.68 -4.28
C ILE A 124 -6.56 -0.21 -3.90
N ASP A 125 -5.42 0.16 -3.32
CA ASP A 125 -5.13 1.53 -2.87
C ASP A 125 -5.19 2.54 -4.01
N LYS A 126 -4.65 2.20 -5.19
CA LYS A 126 -4.76 3.03 -6.41
C LYS A 126 -6.23 3.31 -6.77
N ILE A 127 -7.07 2.27 -6.79
CA ILE A 127 -8.50 2.39 -7.10
C ILE A 127 -9.22 3.26 -6.07
N LEU A 128 -8.97 3.06 -4.77
CA LEU A 128 -9.62 3.80 -3.69
C LEU A 128 -9.21 5.27 -3.69
N THR A 129 -7.92 5.55 -3.91
CA THR A 129 -7.38 6.92 -4.03
C THR A 129 -8.06 7.63 -5.19
N ARG A 130 -8.05 7.02 -6.37
CA ARG A 130 -8.64 7.60 -7.58
C ARG A 130 -10.14 7.85 -7.42
N ALA A 131 -10.85 6.92 -6.80
CA ALA A 131 -12.28 7.07 -6.49
C ALA A 131 -12.54 8.24 -5.52
N GLY A 132 -11.66 8.44 -4.53
CA GLY A 132 -11.67 9.59 -3.63
C GLY A 132 -11.52 10.93 -4.36
N GLU A 133 -10.53 11.04 -5.25
CA GLU A 133 -10.27 12.24 -6.06
C GLU A 133 -11.44 12.62 -6.97
N MET A 134 -12.11 11.63 -7.55
CA MET A 134 -13.27 11.84 -8.41
C MET A 134 -14.49 12.39 -7.65
N GLY A 135 -14.54 12.18 -6.33
CA GLY A 135 -15.59 12.70 -5.46
C GLY A 135 -16.97 12.05 -5.69
N GLY A 136 -18.00 12.64 -5.06
CA GLY A 136 -19.39 12.22 -5.24
C GLY A 136 -19.65 10.80 -4.76
N ILE A 137 -20.26 9.96 -5.62
CA ILE A 137 -20.57 8.57 -5.28
C ILE A 137 -19.30 7.71 -5.16
N TYR A 138 -18.25 8.00 -5.93
CA TYR A 138 -17.03 7.21 -5.92
C TYR A 138 -16.26 7.37 -4.62
N ALA A 139 -16.19 8.60 -4.08
CA ALA A 139 -15.60 8.84 -2.76
C ALA A 139 -16.33 8.07 -1.65
N GLN A 140 -17.67 7.97 -1.71
CA GLN A 140 -18.44 7.19 -0.71
C GLN A 140 -18.17 5.69 -0.82
N LEU A 141 -18.03 5.17 -2.03
CA LEU A 141 -17.65 3.77 -2.25
C LEU A 141 -16.21 3.51 -1.74
N ALA A 142 -15.30 4.46 -1.96
CA ALA A 142 -13.93 4.40 -1.47
C ALA A 142 -13.88 4.42 0.06
N GLU A 143 -14.60 5.32 0.72
CA GLU A 143 -14.71 5.36 2.20
C GLU A 143 -15.19 4.02 2.77
N THR A 144 -16.12 3.35 2.08
CA THR A 144 -16.62 2.04 2.50
C THR A 144 -15.55 0.97 2.35
N ALA A 145 -14.89 0.91 1.18
CA ALA A 145 -13.85 -0.07 0.91
C ALA A 145 -12.56 0.16 1.71
N TRP A 146 -12.25 1.41 2.10
CA TRP A 146 -11.09 1.74 2.95
C TRP A 146 -11.13 1.04 4.31
N LEU A 147 -12.31 0.78 4.86
CA LEU A 147 -12.43 0.04 6.13
C LEU A 147 -11.96 -1.40 5.97
N GLU A 148 -12.39 -2.07 4.90
CA GLU A 148 -12.02 -3.45 4.60
C GLU A 148 -10.56 -3.53 4.13
N GLN A 149 -10.07 -2.56 3.38
CA GLN A 149 -8.66 -2.49 2.98
C GLN A 149 -7.72 -2.36 4.18
N ARG A 150 -8.09 -1.57 5.20
CA ARG A 150 -7.27 -1.45 6.42
C ARG A 150 -7.21 -2.75 7.22
N GLU A 151 -8.32 -3.49 7.28
CA GLU A 151 -8.33 -4.84 7.86
C GLU A 151 -7.57 -5.83 6.97
N TYR A 152 -7.67 -5.72 5.63
CA TYR A 152 -6.92 -6.53 4.69
C TYR A 152 -5.42 -6.34 4.88
N VAL A 153 -4.93 -5.10 4.93
CA VAL A 153 -3.54 -4.77 5.25
C VAL A 153 -3.16 -5.29 6.64
N GLY A 154 -4.00 -5.10 7.66
CA GLY A 154 -3.75 -5.65 9.01
C GLY A 154 -3.74 -7.19 9.09
N VAL A 155 -4.35 -7.88 8.11
CA VAL A 155 -4.37 -9.35 8.01
C VAL A 155 -3.29 -9.86 7.06
N THR A 156 -2.94 -9.14 5.99
CA THR A 156 -1.77 -9.42 5.13
C THR A 156 -0.46 -8.97 5.75
N GLU A 157 -0.51 -8.18 6.83
CA GLU A 157 0.52 -8.07 7.88
C GLU A 157 0.62 -9.35 8.72
N THR A 158 -0.09 -10.43 8.37
CA THR A 158 0.50 -11.78 8.49
C THR A 158 1.23 -12.14 7.21
N SER A 159 2.16 -11.25 6.85
CA SER A 159 3.22 -11.53 5.90
C SER A 159 3.95 -12.78 6.38
N PRO A 160 4.51 -13.64 5.51
CA PRO A 160 5.33 -14.77 5.93
C PRO A 160 6.48 -14.30 6.84
N VAL A 161 6.23 -14.23 8.15
CA VAL A 161 7.14 -13.85 9.25
C VAL A 161 8.29 -12.98 8.75
N TYR A 162 7.99 -11.76 8.28
CA TYR A 162 9.01 -10.72 8.23
C TYR A 162 9.13 -10.19 9.66
N ASP A 163 10.30 -10.35 10.24
CA ASP A 163 10.59 -9.77 11.53
C ASP A 163 10.76 -8.26 11.34
N THR A 164 9.73 -7.51 11.74
CA THR A 164 9.75 -6.04 11.80
C THR A 164 11.02 -5.56 12.50
N CYS A 165 11.67 -4.50 12.01
CA CYS A 165 12.82 -3.91 12.70
C CYS A 165 12.48 -3.65 14.18
N MET A 166 13.18 -4.32 15.09
CA MET A 166 13.05 -4.08 16.54
C MET A 166 14.18 -3.21 17.10
N GLU A 167 15.10 -2.79 16.23
CA GLU A 167 16.14 -1.81 16.55
C GLU A 167 15.57 -0.39 16.61
N HIS A 168 14.58 -0.11 15.76
CA HIS A 168 13.86 1.16 15.74
C HIS A 168 12.38 1.00 16.11
N VAL A 169 11.74 2.08 16.54
CA VAL A 169 10.28 2.13 16.63
C VAL A 169 9.67 2.06 15.21
N PRO A 170 8.48 1.47 15.04
CA PRO A 170 7.91 1.22 13.71
C PRO A 170 7.80 2.46 12.81
N SER A 171 7.55 3.64 13.40
CA SER A 171 7.41 4.90 12.64
C SER A 171 8.69 5.34 11.92
N PHE A 172 9.85 4.78 12.26
CA PHE A 172 11.11 5.08 11.56
C PHE A 172 11.13 4.53 10.13
N HIS A 173 10.56 3.34 9.92
CA HIS A 173 10.49 2.66 8.62
C HIS A 173 9.12 2.78 7.94
N ALA A 174 8.21 3.57 8.51
CA ALA A 174 6.89 3.82 7.96
C ALA A 174 6.81 5.23 7.37
N VAL A 175 5.99 5.40 6.33
CA VAL A 175 5.65 6.70 5.77
C VAL A 175 4.14 6.90 5.92
N PRO A 176 3.68 7.96 6.62
CA PRO A 176 2.26 8.21 6.73
C PRO A 176 1.62 8.42 5.37
N TYR A 177 0.45 7.86 5.19
CA TYR A 177 -0.30 7.97 3.94
C TYR A 177 -0.56 9.43 3.54
N GLU A 178 -0.82 10.30 4.51
CA GLU A 178 -1.01 11.74 4.27
C GLU A 178 0.25 12.42 3.71
N LEU A 179 1.44 11.93 4.09
CA LEU A 179 2.71 12.41 3.54
C LEU A 179 2.91 11.92 2.10
N ILE A 180 2.55 10.67 1.81
CA ILE A 180 2.54 10.11 0.45
C ILE A 180 1.60 10.93 -0.46
N LEU A 181 0.39 11.24 0.02
CA LEU A 181 -0.55 12.08 -0.71
C LEU A 181 0.00 13.49 -0.95
N TRP A 182 0.73 14.05 0.01
CA TRP A 182 1.36 15.37 -0.14
C TRP A 182 2.47 15.37 -1.20
N ILE A 183 3.30 14.31 -1.23
CA ILE A 183 4.35 14.10 -2.25
C ILE A 183 3.72 13.87 -3.64
N GLY A 184 2.57 13.18 -3.66
CA GLY A 184 1.95 12.63 -4.85
C GLY A 184 2.26 11.14 -4.96
N THR A 185 1.22 10.31 -4.95
CA THR A 185 1.32 8.84 -4.91
C THR A 185 2.19 8.29 -6.03
N ASP A 186 1.98 8.72 -7.27
CA ASP A 186 2.74 8.24 -8.43
C ASP A 186 4.24 8.59 -8.31
N VAL A 187 4.53 9.79 -7.81
CA VAL A 187 5.91 10.29 -7.61
C VAL A 187 6.61 9.51 -6.50
N PHE A 188 5.89 9.22 -5.42
CA PHE A 188 6.40 8.43 -4.31
C PHE A 188 6.71 7.00 -4.73
N TYR A 189 5.76 6.33 -5.38
CA TYR A 189 5.93 4.94 -5.82
C TYR A 189 6.98 4.78 -6.92
N GLU A 190 7.09 5.72 -7.86
CA GLU A 190 8.17 5.71 -8.86
C GLU A 190 9.55 5.78 -8.20
N TRP A 191 9.69 6.52 -7.10
CA TRP A 191 10.93 6.55 -6.33
C TRP A 191 11.14 5.27 -5.50
N GLU A 192 10.11 4.76 -4.83
CA GLU A 192 10.19 3.52 -4.04
C GLU A 192 10.65 2.34 -4.92
N GLU A 193 10.14 2.22 -6.15
CA GLU A 193 10.56 1.18 -7.11
C GLU A 193 12.05 1.25 -7.50
N THR A 194 12.72 2.39 -7.26
CA THR A 194 14.17 2.51 -7.49
C THR A 194 15.02 1.95 -6.35
N LEU A 195 14.41 1.70 -5.19
CA LEU A 195 15.12 1.22 -4.01
C LEU A 195 15.42 -0.27 -4.15
N PRO A 196 16.62 -0.71 -3.71
CA PRO A 196 16.93 -2.12 -3.69
C PRO A 196 16.09 -2.80 -2.61
N TYR A 197 15.19 -3.70 -3.01
CA TYR A 197 14.53 -4.65 -2.09
C TYR A 197 15.54 -5.71 -1.65
N GLU A 198 16.51 -5.29 -0.85
CA GLU A 198 17.52 -6.15 -0.24
C GLU A 198 17.11 -6.45 1.20
N THR A 199 17.28 -7.71 1.59
CA THR A 199 17.20 -8.11 2.99
C THR A 199 18.59 -8.06 3.60
N ASP A 200 18.69 -7.57 4.83
CA ASP A 200 19.93 -7.63 5.58
C ASP A 200 20.30 -9.08 5.98
N GLU A 201 21.40 -9.24 6.73
CA GLU A 201 21.88 -10.56 7.18
C GLU A 201 20.92 -11.29 8.15
N PHE A 202 19.96 -10.56 8.71
CA PHE A 202 18.90 -11.07 9.58
C PHE A 202 17.59 -11.33 8.82
N GLY A 203 17.57 -11.09 7.51
CA GLY A 203 16.40 -11.29 6.66
C GLY A 203 15.38 -10.15 6.74
N ARG A 204 15.76 -8.99 7.29
CA ARG A 204 14.90 -7.82 7.41
C ARG A 204 14.88 -7.05 6.10
N PRO A 205 13.71 -6.85 5.47
CA PRO A 205 13.61 -6.05 4.25
C PRO A 205 13.74 -4.56 4.58
N ASP A 206 14.25 -3.80 3.61
CA ASP A 206 14.05 -2.35 3.51
C ASP A 206 14.54 -1.54 4.73
N GLU A 207 15.60 -1.99 5.42
CA GLU A 207 16.20 -1.23 6.54
C GLU A 207 16.76 0.14 6.08
N ASP A 208 17.10 0.28 4.80
CA ASP A 208 17.51 1.55 4.20
C ASP A 208 16.32 2.46 3.86
N PHE A 209 15.09 1.94 3.87
CA PHE A 209 13.89 2.75 3.69
C PHE A 209 13.46 3.34 5.03
N THR A 210 13.72 4.65 5.19
CA THR A 210 13.44 5.37 6.44
C THR A 210 12.72 6.68 6.17
N ILE A 211 12.00 7.18 7.18
CA ILE A 211 11.35 8.50 7.10
C ILE A 211 12.37 9.64 6.89
N VAL A 212 13.62 9.47 7.34
CA VAL A 212 14.70 10.43 7.10
C VAL A 212 15.03 10.50 5.61
N GLU A 213 15.25 9.34 4.98
CA GLU A 213 15.51 9.25 3.53
C GLU A 213 14.36 9.85 2.71
N VAL A 214 13.10 9.60 3.10
CA VAL A 214 11.93 10.19 2.43
C VAL A 214 11.97 11.72 2.49
N VAL A 215 12.19 12.28 3.68
CA VAL A 215 12.24 13.73 3.87
C VAL A 215 13.39 14.35 3.08
N GLU A 216 14.55 13.70 3.06
CA GLU A 216 15.73 14.16 2.31
C GLU A 216 15.52 14.08 0.80
N GLN A 217 15.00 12.95 0.30
CA GLN A 217 14.76 12.70 -1.11
C GLN A 217 13.81 13.72 -1.72
N PHE A 218 12.68 13.98 -1.06
CA PHE A 218 11.67 14.91 -1.56
C PHE A 218 11.88 16.35 -1.08
N ASN A 219 12.96 16.60 -0.32
CA ASN A 219 13.30 17.90 0.24
C ASN A 219 12.10 18.53 0.97
N ILE A 220 11.44 17.74 1.80
CA ILE A 220 10.25 18.13 2.55
C ILE A 220 10.70 19.06 3.67
N SER A 221 10.07 20.22 3.82
CA SER A 221 10.38 21.09 4.95
C SER A 221 9.73 20.57 6.23
N LYS A 222 10.31 20.89 7.39
CA LYS A 222 9.69 20.56 8.68
C LYS A 222 8.26 21.11 8.82
N GLU A 223 7.99 22.28 8.25
CA GLU A 223 6.66 22.88 8.24
C GLU A 223 5.68 22.05 7.41
N ASP A 224 6.08 21.68 6.18
CA ASP A 224 5.27 20.86 5.27
C ASP A 224 5.01 19.46 5.82
N PHE A 225 6.02 18.85 6.44
CA PHE A 225 5.88 17.55 7.10
C PHE A 225 4.86 17.59 8.22
N LEU A 226 4.90 18.62 9.07
CA LEU A 226 3.93 18.80 10.15
C LEU A 226 2.53 19.08 9.60
N GLU A 227 2.42 19.86 8.52
CA GLU A 227 1.15 20.11 7.85
C GLU A 227 0.56 18.80 7.29
N ALA A 228 1.34 18.03 6.53
CA ALA A 228 0.91 16.76 5.95
C ALA A 228 0.49 15.76 7.04
N THR A 229 1.33 15.56 8.05
CA THR A 229 1.13 14.49 9.05
C THR A 229 0.15 14.86 10.17
N ARG A 230 -0.14 16.15 10.40
CA ARG A 230 -0.94 16.59 11.57
C ARG A 230 -2.17 17.42 11.22
N SER A 231 -2.34 17.92 10.00
CA SER A 231 -3.48 18.81 9.65
C SER A 231 -4.84 18.16 9.87
N TRP A 232 -4.95 16.84 9.68
CA TRP A 232 -6.18 16.08 9.88
C TRP A 232 -6.52 15.87 11.37
N MET A 233 -5.57 16.06 12.30
CA MET A 233 -5.70 15.81 13.74
C MET A 233 -6.52 16.88 14.47
N THR A 234 -7.72 17.17 13.97
CA THR A 234 -8.70 18.05 14.61
C THR A 234 -9.21 17.45 15.93
N ASP A 235 -9.75 18.27 16.83
CA ASP A 235 -10.33 17.78 18.09
C ASP A 235 -11.45 16.75 17.83
N GLU A 236 -12.26 16.96 16.79
CA GLU A 236 -13.31 16.04 16.36
C GLU A 236 -12.74 14.69 15.86
N ALA A 237 -11.66 14.71 15.08
CA ALA A 237 -11.01 13.48 14.61
C ALA A 237 -10.44 12.67 15.78
N MET A 238 -9.81 13.34 16.74
CA MET A 238 -9.25 12.73 17.96
C MET A 238 -10.34 12.13 18.86
N ASP A 239 -11.45 12.86 19.05
CA ASP A 239 -12.62 12.37 19.78
C ASP A 239 -13.22 11.12 19.11
N ASN A 240 -13.28 11.09 17.77
CA ASN A 240 -13.82 9.95 17.01
C ASN A 240 -12.97 8.69 17.15
N ILE A 241 -11.64 8.81 17.20
CA ILE A 241 -10.74 7.68 17.42
C ILE A 241 -10.54 7.34 18.90
N GLY A 242 -11.06 8.17 19.81
CA GLY A 242 -10.99 7.95 21.25
C GLY A 242 -9.58 8.08 21.83
N MET A 243 -8.72 8.91 21.23
CA MET A 243 -7.35 9.18 21.67
C MET A 243 -7.11 10.67 21.77
N THR A 244 -6.23 11.08 22.67
CA THR A 244 -5.64 12.42 22.62
C THR A 244 -4.63 12.53 21.47
N ARG A 245 -4.31 13.76 21.05
CA ARG A 245 -3.25 13.98 20.06
C ARG A 245 -1.90 13.38 20.50
N GLU A 246 -1.56 13.52 21.78
CA GLU A 246 -0.30 13.04 22.34
C GLU A 246 -0.24 11.50 22.28
N GLU A 247 -1.29 10.82 22.73
CA GLU A 247 -1.40 9.35 22.62
C GLU A 247 -1.34 8.87 21.16
N TYR A 248 -1.96 9.61 20.23
CA TYR A 248 -1.88 9.27 18.82
C TYR A 248 -0.44 9.39 18.29
N LEU A 249 0.24 10.50 18.56
CA LEU A 249 1.61 10.73 18.09
C LEU A 249 2.60 9.74 18.68
N GLU A 250 2.43 9.35 19.94
CA GLU A 250 3.28 8.33 20.58
C GLU A 250 3.05 6.94 19.98
N LYS A 251 1.82 6.59 19.61
CA LYS A 251 1.47 5.24 19.19
C LYS A 251 1.68 4.98 17.70
N VAL A 252 1.33 5.96 16.87
CA VAL A 252 1.22 5.77 15.41
C VAL A 252 1.70 6.97 14.58
N GLY A 253 2.04 8.09 15.22
CA GLY A 253 2.51 9.29 14.54
C GLY A 253 3.99 9.59 14.81
N TYR A 254 4.34 10.88 14.75
CA TYR A 254 5.66 11.38 15.12
C TYR A 254 5.55 12.41 16.23
N THR A 255 6.16 12.09 17.37
CA THR A 255 6.34 13.04 18.47
C THR A 255 7.19 14.24 18.04
N ASP A 256 7.10 15.35 18.76
CA ASP A 256 7.93 16.53 18.47
C ASP A 256 9.43 16.21 18.54
N ALA A 257 9.84 15.34 19.45
CA ALA A 257 11.24 14.89 19.55
C ALA A 257 11.69 14.09 18.32
N GLN A 258 10.84 13.20 17.80
CA GLN A 258 11.10 12.46 16.57
C GLN A 258 11.18 13.38 15.35
N VAL A 259 10.27 14.35 15.24
CA VAL A 259 10.34 15.35 14.16
C VAL A 259 11.63 16.18 14.29
N ASP A 260 11.98 16.65 15.49
CA ASP A 260 13.24 17.37 15.71
C ASP A 260 14.46 16.54 15.28
N ALA A 261 14.47 15.25 15.61
CA ALA A 261 15.53 14.32 15.25
C ALA A 261 15.66 14.11 13.72
N ILE A 262 14.54 13.91 13.00
CA ILE A 262 14.53 13.75 11.53
C ILE A 262 15.24 14.93 10.85
N TYR A 263 14.99 16.16 11.33
CA TYR A 263 15.55 17.38 10.74
C TYR A 263 16.87 17.83 11.35
N SER A 264 17.46 17.06 12.28
CA SER A 264 18.67 17.44 13.00
C SER A 264 19.95 17.25 12.18
N GLY A 265 19.95 16.31 11.24
CA GLY A 265 21.16 15.81 10.57
C GLY A 265 22.15 15.12 11.53
N ASP A 266 21.69 14.72 12.72
CA ASP A 266 22.49 14.10 13.78
C ASP A 266 21.98 12.69 14.07
N GLN A 267 22.77 11.69 13.66
CA GLN A 267 22.44 10.27 13.86
C GLN A 267 22.21 9.92 15.34
N SER A 268 22.89 10.58 16.28
CA SER A 268 22.67 10.31 17.71
C SER A 268 21.28 10.72 18.16
N GLN A 269 20.75 11.84 17.64
CA GLN A 269 19.41 12.30 17.95
C GLN A 269 18.34 11.41 17.29
N ILE A 270 18.62 10.93 16.08
CA ILE A 270 17.77 9.93 15.40
C ILE A 270 17.71 8.64 16.22
N ASN A 271 18.87 8.10 16.59
CA ASN A 271 18.98 6.88 17.39
C ASN A 271 18.25 7.02 18.74
N GLU A 272 18.39 8.16 19.42
CA GLU A 272 17.67 8.41 20.67
C GLU A 272 16.16 8.45 20.50
N ALA A 273 15.67 9.17 19.48
CA ALA A 273 14.24 9.41 19.27
C ALA A 273 13.50 8.22 18.67
N PHE A 274 14.21 7.33 17.97
CA PHE A 274 13.65 6.17 17.30
C PHE A 274 14.12 4.84 17.88
N CYS A 275 14.78 4.79 19.04
CA CYS A 275 15.19 3.54 19.69
C CYS A 275 14.00 2.59 19.91
N GLY A 276 14.06 1.39 19.32
CA GLY A 276 13.04 0.35 19.43
C GLY A 276 13.11 -0.47 20.72
N ASP A 277 12.10 -1.32 20.91
CA ASP A 277 11.90 -2.08 22.15
C ASP A 277 13.02 -3.10 22.43
N LEU A 278 13.63 -3.68 21.39
CA LEU A 278 14.75 -4.62 21.54
C LEU A 278 16.11 -3.96 21.30
N ALA A 279 16.21 -2.66 21.57
CA ALA A 279 17.47 -1.92 21.53
C ALA A 279 17.70 -1.09 22.78
N TYR A 280 18.97 -0.72 22.96
CA TYR A 280 19.42 0.25 23.94
C TYR A 280 20.16 1.38 23.23
N TYR A 281 19.66 2.61 23.38
CA TYR A 281 20.42 3.81 23.04
C TYR A 281 21.44 4.13 24.12
N ASN A 282 22.71 4.23 23.74
CA ASN A 282 23.79 4.62 24.63
C ASN A 282 24.09 6.12 24.52
N PRO A 283 23.79 6.94 25.55
CA PRO A 283 24.05 8.37 25.51
C PRO A 283 25.53 8.75 25.46
N SER A 284 26.44 7.79 25.68
CA SER A 284 27.88 8.05 25.74
C SER A 284 28.54 8.10 24.36
N ASP A 285 28.00 7.36 23.38
CA ASP A 285 28.51 7.25 22.01
C ASP A 285 27.44 7.48 20.93
N GLY A 286 26.18 7.64 21.33
CA GLY A 286 25.06 7.91 20.44
C GLY A 286 24.60 6.71 19.61
N GLN A 287 25.04 5.49 19.93
CA GLN A 287 24.73 4.28 19.16
C GLN A 287 23.54 3.50 19.74
N LEU A 288 22.92 2.68 18.89
CA LEU A 288 21.95 1.66 19.27
C LEU A 288 22.66 0.31 19.43
N TYR A 289 22.28 -0.40 20.48
CA TYR A 289 22.73 -1.76 20.75
C TYR A 289 21.49 -2.66 20.80
N SER A 290 21.14 -3.23 19.65
CA SER A 290 19.94 -4.04 19.45
C SER A 290 20.15 -5.52 19.74
N ILE A 291 19.06 -6.30 19.80
CA ILE A 291 19.11 -7.76 19.88
C ILE A 291 19.93 -8.38 18.73
N TYR A 292 19.90 -7.78 17.54
CA TYR A 292 20.69 -8.22 16.39
C TYR A 292 22.18 -8.05 16.69
N TRP A 293 22.59 -6.87 17.16
CA TRP A 293 23.96 -6.61 17.56
C TRP A 293 24.40 -7.55 18.70
N LEU A 294 23.60 -7.68 19.75
CA LEU A 294 23.91 -8.56 20.88
C LEU A 294 24.10 -10.02 20.43
N SER A 295 23.28 -10.52 19.50
CA SER A 295 23.36 -11.92 19.05
C SER A 295 24.66 -12.30 18.35
N ASP A 296 25.39 -11.33 17.79
CA ASP A 296 26.65 -11.56 17.07
C ASP A 296 27.90 -11.04 17.84
N HIS A 297 27.73 -10.50 19.06
CA HIS A 297 28.81 -9.87 19.82
C HIS A 297 29.12 -10.60 21.13
N THR A 298 30.29 -10.28 21.72
CA THR A 298 30.79 -10.93 22.93
C THR A 298 30.60 -10.08 24.18
N ALA A 299 30.72 -10.70 25.36
CA ALA A 299 30.69 -9.99 26.65
C ALA A 299 31.67 -8.82 26.73
N ALA A 300 32.86 -8.98 26.14
CA ALA A 300 33.87 -7.92 26.11
C ALA A 300 33.43 -6.74 25.22
N ASP A 301 32.70 -7.00 24.15
CA ASP A 301 32.14 -5.96 23.29
C ASP A 301 31.02 -5.21 24.02
N TYR A 302 30.16 -5.91 24.77
CA TYR A 302 29.10 -5.28 25.58
C TYR A 302 29.70 -4.33 26.62
N GLN A 303 30.77 -4.77 27.29
CA GLN A 303 31.52 -3.98 28.25
C GLN A 303 32.19 -2.77 27.59
N ALA A 304 32.79 -2.95 26.42
CA ALA A 304 33.47 -1.89 25.68
C ALA A 304 32.50 -0.82 25.17
N ALA A 305 31.32 -1.26 24.70
CA ALA A 305 30.19 -0.40 24.35
C ALA A 305 29.58 0.28 25.58
N GLY A 306 29.73 -0.28 26.77
CA GLY A 306 29.16 0.26 28.00
C GLY A 306 27.66 0.01 28.11
N VAL A 307 27.14 -1.05 27.46
CA VAL A 307 25.73 -1.45 27.58
C VAL A 307 25.48 -1.93 29.02
N PRO A 308 24.48 -1.38 29.74
CA PRO A 308 24.18 -1.84 31.08
C PRO A 308 23.72 -3.30 31.09
N VAL A 309 24.22 -4.10 32.04
CA VAL A 309 23.79 -5.51 32.20
C VAL A 309 22.28 -5.64 32.28
N SER A 310 21.61 -4.74 33.00
CA SER A 310 20.15 -4.74 33.12
C SER A 310 19.41 -4.52 31.78
N GLU A 311 20.01 -3.78 30.85
CA GLU A 311 19.43 -3.58 29.51
C GLU A 311 19.66 -4.79 28.62
N VAL A 312 20.84 -5.44 28.71
CA VAL A 312 21.09 -6.72 28.04
C VAL A 312 20.08 -7.77 28.52
N GLU A 313 19.91 -7.91 29.83
CA GLU A 313 18.92 -8.84 30.43
C GLU A 313 17.50 -8.53 29.95
N ARG A 314 17.09 -7.25 29.98
CA ARG A 314 15.76 -6.82 29.51
C ARG A 314 15.53 -7.19 28.03
N ILE A 315 16.46 -6.85 27.15
CA ILE A 315 16.34 -7.12 25.71
C ILE A 315 16.23 -8.61 25.44
N LEU A 316 17.03 -9.45 26.11
CA LEU A 316 16.98 -10.90 25.96
C LEU A 316 15.68 -11.51 26.49
N ASP A 317 15.18 -11.03 27.63
CA ASP A 317 13.91 -11.46 28.22
C ASP A 317 12.72 -11.10 27.30
N ASP A 318 12.68 -9.87 26.81
CA ASP A 318 11.64 -9.38 25.90
C ASP A 318 11.67 -10.15 24.56
N ALA A 319 12.85 -10.32 23.97
CA ALA A 319 13.04 -11.10 22.74
C ALA A 319 12.63 -12.57 22.91
N SER A 320 12.96 -13.19 24.05
CA SER A 320 12.54 -14.56 24.38
C SER A 320 11.02 -14.66 24.53
N ALA A 321 10.37 -13.66 25.14
CA ALA A 321 8.93 -13.62 25.32
C ALA A 321 8.18 -13.43 23.99
N MET A 322 8.73 -12.66 23.06
CA MET A 322 8.18 -12.50 21.71
C MET A 322 8.20 -13.79 20.88
N GLY A 323 9.18 -14.67 21.12
CA GLY A 323 9.27 -15.96 20.45
C GLY A 323 9.86 -15.88 19.04
N GLY A 324 9.73 -16.96 18.27
CA GLY A 324 10.18 -16.99 16.87
C GLY A 324 11.69 -16.80 16.69
N SER A 325 12.06 -15.99 15.71
CA SER A 325 13.44 -15.59 15.42
C SER A 325 14.06 -14.76 16.56
N TYR A 326 13.30 -13.88 17.21
CA TYR A 326 13.80 -13.06 18.33
C TYR A 326 14.24 -13.91 19.52
N ALA A 327 13.47 -14.96 19.84
CA ALA A 327 13.89 -15.93 20.84
C ALA A 327 15.16 -16.67 20.41
N SER A 328 15.35 -16.93 19.12
CA SER A 328 16.58 -17.54 18.59
C SER A 328 17.78 -16.59 18.70
N LEU A 329 17.59 -15.29 18.46
CA LEU A 329 18.61 -14.26 18.67
C LEU A 329 18.97 -14.11 20.16
N ALA A 330 17.97 -14.18 21.05
CA ALA A 330 18.20 -14.18 22.49
C ALA A 330 18.98 -15.42 22.96
N GLU A 331 18.65 -16.60 22.44
CA GLU A 331 19.42 -17.83 22.68
C GLU A 331 20.87 -17.71 22.18
N ALA A 332 21.10 -17.05 21.04
CA ALA A 332 22.44 -16.79 20.52
C ALA A 332 23.24 -15.81 21.40
N ALA A 333 22.59 -14.76 21.90
CA ALA A 333 23.20 -13.75 22.77
C ALA A 333 23.44 -14.24 24.22
N ALA A 334 22.68 -15.24 24.68
CA ALA A 334 22.66 -15.68 26.08
C ALA A 334 24.05 -16.05 26.66
N PRO A 335 24.94 -16.80 25.97
CA PRO A 335 26.25 -17.13 26.51
C PRO A 335 27.13 -15.89 26.78
N ALA A 336 27.05 -14.87 25.91
CA ALA A 336 27.77 -13.62 26.08
C ALA A 336 27.16 -12.78 27.22
N ALA A 337 25.84 -12.73 27.31
CA ALA A 337 25.13 -12.03 28.39
C ALA A 337 25.42 -12.64 29.77
N GLU A 338 25.39 -13.97 29.90
CA GLU A 338 25.72 -14.68 31.14
C GLU A 338 27.17 -14.42 31.57
N ALA A 339 28.11 -14.43 30.63
CA ALA A 339 29.51 -14.11 30.92
C ALA A 339 29.67 -12.67 31.38
N TYR A 340 28.97 -11.73 30.75
CA TYR A 340 29.03 -10.30 31.08
C TYR A 340 28.43 -10.00 32.45
N ALA A 341 27.34 -10.66 32.85
CA ALA A 341 26.69 -10.47 34.15
C ALA A 341 27.52 -10.98 35.35
N LEU A 342 28.55 -11.79 35.11
CA LEU A 342 29.42 -12.37 36.14
C LEU A 342 30.72 -11.59 36.37
N GLU A 343 31.04 -10.61 35.52
CA GLU A 343 32.18 -9.68 35.67
C GLU A 343 31.84 -8.49 36.58
#